data_AF-A0A1S2H116-F1
#
_entry.id   AF-A0A1S2H116-F1
#
_cell.length_a   1.000
_cell.length_b   1.000
_cell.length_c   1.000
_cell.angle_alpha   90.00
_cell.angle_beta   90.00
_cell.angle_gamma   90.00
#
_symmetry.space_group_name_H-M   'P 1'
#
loop_
_entity.id
_entity.type
_entity.pdbx_description
1 polymer ?
#
loop_
_entity_poly.entity_id
_entity_poly.type
_entity_poly.pdbx_seq_one_letter_code
_entity_poly.pdbx_strand_id
1 'polypeptide(L)'
;MVFDIDSSDGSIWRYSYSRRWLEDTTDNPSILNNFQHLFEFTDHQVLLTLPSYTAALGVMERVMGLTGVAEYKVGLHFQAVDARSLLQTLMLHNFLQAKGMDLEKVISWFFEEYLVEEFGITKFTFTPSGKDVPYLQKVRHLFAEMESVANQFGLYAENGELDRELLSMGSAQVQFKKIPSLLKGKYVYATENSEAARVLNLLFSDQSPLLYINEGLQGDDAVALLLENRLAREDFHRYQVGDIDFLIDQGILKNDGEYVTFADLGQLVVFRSLYSTDAANYHHLSDSQRAHVDVMVAKGWAVRRSSLLTASEGDYFNFFLNRVGFSNGLNLRNSYLHGLQENGDGDDGVHFNTYLIALRLTIALVIKMNDDICLSMSTEATGGSGGETVGYGAGDSH
;
A
#
# COMPACT_ATOMS: atom_id res chain seq x y z
N MET A 1 -3.98 -9.33 -18.55
CA MET A 1 -3.09 -10.31 -17.89
C MET A 1 -3.68 -11.69 -18.13
N VAL A 2 -2.87 -12.70 -18.48
CA VAL A 2 -3.33 -14.10 -18.47
C VAL A 2 -2.59 -14.81 -17.34
N PHE A 3 -3.35 -15.48 -16.49
CA PHE A 3 -2.87 -16.24 -15.35
C PHE A 3 -3.09 -17.73 -15.67
N ASP A 4 -2.04 -18.52 -15.58
CA ASP A 4 -2.07 -19.95 -15.90
C ASP A 4 -1.33 -20.70 -14.79
N ILE A 5 -2.01 -21.68 -14.19
CA ILE A 5 -1.45 -22.61 -13.21
C ILE A 5 -1.37 -23.96 -13.92
N ASP A 6 -0.15 -24.40 -14.22
CA ASP A 6 0.08 -25.77 -14.66
C ASP A 6 0.44 -26.62 -13.44
N SER A 7 -0.44 -27.55 -13.06
CA SER A 7 -0.31 -28.35 -11.85
C SER A 7 0.42 -29.68 -12.08
N SER A 8 1.05 -29.90 -13.23
CA SER A 8 1.65 -31.21 -13.54
C SER A 8 3.07 -31.43 -13.02
N ASP A 9 3.81 -30.39 -12.59
CA ASP A 9 5.20 -30.54 -12.10
C ASP A 9 5.64 -29.39 -11.17
N GLY A 10 5.04 -29.34 -9.97
CA GLY A 10 5.23 -28.22 -9.03
C GLY A 10 4.48 -26.96 -9.48
N SER A 11 4.12 -26.09 -8.54
CA SER A 11 3.34 -24.89 -8.86
C SER A 11 4.18 -23.89 -9.67
N ILE A 12 4.14 -23.99 -10.99
CA ILE A 12 4.75 -23.01 -11.90
C ILE A 12 3.76 -21.85 -12.08
N TRP A 13 4.15 -20.67 -11.60
CA TRP A 13 3.37 -19.44 -11.76
C TRP A 13 3.81 -18.71 -13.02
N ARG A 14 2.89 -18.54 -14.00
CA ARG A 14 3.17 -17.81 -15.24
C ARG A 14 2.41 -16.48 -15.26
N TYR A 15 3.14 -15.38 -15.40
CA TYR A 15 2.59 -14.04 -15.60
C TYR A 15 2.85 -13.58 -17.04
N SER A 16 1.79 -13.26 -17.77
CA SER A 16 1.89 -12.81 -19.17
C SER A 16 1.30 -11.42 -19.38
N TYR A 17 2.08 -10.55 -20.01
CA TYR A 17 1.74 -9.17 -20.34
C TYR A 17 1.75 -8.94 -21.85
N SER A 18 0.88 -8.06 -22.33
CA SER A 18 0.85 -7.67 -23.74
C SER A 18 2.11 -6.89 -24.09
N ARG A 19 2.92 -7.43 -25.01
CA ARG A 19 4.10 -6.71 -25.52
C ARG A 19 3.71 -5.37 -26.14
N ARG A 20 2.61 -5.35 -26.90
CA ARG A 20 2.07 -4.13 -27.51
C ARG A 20 1.75 -3.07 -26.46
N TRP A 21 1.11 -3.47 -25.35
CA TRP A 21 0.84 -2.54 -24.25
C TRP A 21 2.15 -1.92 -23.74
N LEU A 22 3.15 -2.74 -23.41
CA LEU A 22 4.44 -2.25 -22.93
C LEU A 22 5.19 -1.39 -23.94
N GLU A 23 5.02 -1.65 -25.25
CA GLU A 23 5.57 -0.83 -26.32
C GLU A 23 4.86 0.53 -26.47
N ASP A 24 3.55 0.58 -26.21
CA ASP A 24 2.73 1.79 -26.27
C ASP A 24 2.84 2.65 -24.98
N THR A 25 3.41 2.11 -23.90
CA THR A 25 3.54 2.76 -22.57
C THR A 25 4.99 2.98 -22.14
N THR A 26 5.86 3.42 -23.05
CA THR A 26 7.29 3.63 -22.76
C THR A 26 7.66 5.04 -22.33
N ASP A 27 6.74 6.01 -22.31
CA ASP A 27 7.01 7.31 -21.72
C ASP A 27 7.17 7.21 -20.19
N ASN A 28 7.92 8.13 -19.59
CA ASN A 28 8.28 8.07 -18.17
C ASN A 28 7.05 7.99 -17.23
N PRO A 29 5.99 8.81 -17.37
CA PRO A 29 4.77 8.64 -16.57
C PRO A 29 4.15 7.25 -16.74
N SER A 30 3.99 6.77 -17.97
CA SER A 30 3.37 5.47 -18.22
C SER A 30 4.18 4.30 -17.67
N ILE A 31 5.51 4.39 -17.64
CA ILE A 31 6.38 3.40 -16.99
C ILE A 31 6.06 3.28 -15.49
N LEU A 32 5.96 4.41 -14.79
CA LEU A 32 5.60 4.42 -13.36
C LEU A 32 4.16 3.95 -13.14
N ASN A 33 3.23 4.36 -14.00
CA ASN A 33 1.84 3.91 -13.96
C ASN A 33 1.69 2.40 -14.19
N ASN A 34 2.57 1.77 -14.98
CA ASN A 34 2.57 0.32 -15.12
C ASN A 34 2.89 -0.38 -13.80
N PHE A 35 3.80 0.15 -12.97
CA PHE A 35 4.02 -0.42 -11.63
C PHE A 35 2.79 -0.28 -10.75
N GLN A 36 2.18 0.91 -10.74
CA GLN A 36 1.02 1.16 -9.90
C GLN A 36 -0.20 0.33 -10.33
N HIS A 37 -0.55 0.34 -11.62
CA HIS A 37 -1.83 -0.17 -12.11
C HIS A 37 -1.73 -1.50 -12.86
N LEU A 38 -0.72 -1.70 -13.72
CA LEU A 38 -0.58 -2.96 -14.47
C LEU A 38 -0.05 -4.10 -13.58
N PHE A 39 0.88 -3.76 -12.69
CA PHE A 39 1.48 -4.71 -11.74
C PHE A 39 0.82 -4.69 -10.36
N GLU A 40 -0.12 -3.76 -10.15
CA GLU A 40 -0.92 -3.63 -8.93
C GLU A 40 -0.04 -3.48 -7.68
N PHE A 41 0.99 -2.63 -7.75
CA PHE A 41 1.81 -2.34 -6.57
C PHE A 41 1.01 -1.65 -5.47
N THR A 42 -0.10 -1.02 -5.83
CA THR A 42 -1.07 -0.47 -4.88
C THR A 42 -2.49 -0.87 -5.20
N ASP A 43 -3.35 -0.81 -4.19
CA ASP A 43 -4.79 -0.89 -4.37
C ASP A 43 -5.40 0.45 -4.84
N HIS A 44 -6.74 0.51 -4.87
CA HIS A 44 -7.51 1.70 -5.25
C HIS A 44 -7.39 2.88 -4.26
N GLN A 45 -6.93 2.66 -3.03
CA GLN A 45 -6.64 3.70 -2.03
C GLN A 45 -5.14 4.05 -1.98
N VAL A 46 -4.39 3.56 -2.95
CA VAL A 46 -2.94 3.72 -3.07
C VAL A 46 -2.20 3.16 -1.83
N LEU A 47 -2.76 2.14 -1.19
CA LEU A 47 -2.09 1.32 -0.19
C LEU A 47 -1.25 0.26 -0.90
N LEU A 48 0.00 0.05 -0.50
CA LEU A 48 0.87 -0.94 -1.16
C LEU A 48 0.29 -2.34 -1.00
N THR A 49 0.31 -3.15 -2.05
CA THR A 49 -0.08 -4.58 -1.95
C THR A 49 1.07 -5.47 -1.47
N LEU A 50 2.27 -4.89 -1.33
CA LEU A 50 3.53 -5.56 -1.04
C LEU A 50 3.74 -6.02 0.42
N PRO A 51 3.23 -5.31 1.45
CA PRO A 51 3.40 -5.72 2.85
C PRO A 51 2.75 -7.06 3.16
N SER A 52 3.20 -7.67 4.25
CA SER A 52 2.54 -8.84 4.83
C SER A 52 1.43 -8.35 5.75
N TYR A 53 0.19 -8.47 5.28
CA TYR A 53 -0.98 -8.04 6.04
C TYR A 53 -1.53 -9.15 6.92
N THR A 54 -2.01 -8.79 8.11
CA THR A 54 -2.51 -9.75 9.11
C THR A 54 -3.65 -10.61 8.56
N ALA A 55 -4.57 -10.01 7.81
CA ALA A 55 -5.71 -10.70 7.21
C ALA A 55 -5.32 -11.73 6.14
N ALA A 56 -4.14 -11.58 5.52
CA ALA A 56 -3.65 -12.49 4.48
C ALA A 56 -2.86 -13.69 5.04
N LEU A 57 -2.58 -13.71 6.35
CA LEU A 57 -1.95 -14.84 7.03
C LEU A 57 -3.01 -15.90 7.35
N GLY A 58 -2.80 -17.14 6.93
CA GLY A 58 -3.68 -18.26 7.30
C GLY A 58 -3.66 -18.54 8.81
N VAL A 59 -4.72 -19.17 9.34
CA VAL A 59 -4.85 -19.48 10.78
C VAL A 59 -3.59 -20.11 11.37
N MET A 60 -3.01 -21.11 10.67
CA MET A 60 -1.79 -21.76 11.11
C MET A 60 -0.56 -20.85 11.01
N GLU A 61 -0.47 -19.98 10.02
CA GLU A 61 0.63 -19.00 9.89
C GLU A 61 0.55 -17.94 11.00
N ARG A 62 -0.67 -17.63 11.48
CA ARG A 62 -0.89 -16.73 12.63
C ARG A 62 -0.48 -17.36 13.96
N VAL A 63 -0.68 -18.68 14.14
CA VAL A 63 -0.58 -19.40 15.43
C VAL A 63 0.66 -20.30 15.57
N MET A 64 1.08 -21.01 14.52
CA MET A 64 2.23 -21.95 14.54
C MET A 64 3.59 -21.26 14.32
N GLY A 65 3.66 -19.94 14.47
CA GLY A 65 4.93 -19.26 14.66
C GLY A 65 5.39 -19.38 16.10
N LEU A 66 6.17 -20.41 16.43
CA LEU A 66 7.15 -20.35 17.54
C LEU A 66 8.30 -19.40 17.14
N THR A 67 7.96 -18.21 16.67
CA THR A 67 8.86 -17.16 16.23
C THR A 67 8.98 -16.15 17.36
N GLY A 68 10.17 -15.59 17.56
CA GLY A 68 10.37 -14.61 18.63
C GLY A 68 9.36 -13.47 18.52
N VAL A 69 8.96 -12.86 19.65
CA VAL A 69 8.01 -11.72 19.72
C VAL A 69 8.38 -10.56 18.78
N ALA A 70 9.62 -10.54 18.28
CA ALA A 70 10.17 -9.53 17.38
C ALA A 70 10.38 -10.03 15.93
N GLU A 71 9.60 -10.97 15.37
CA GLU A 71 9.73 -11.36 13.95
C GLU A 71 8.67 -10.72 13.05
N TYR A 72 9.07 -10.34 11.83
CA TYR A 72 8.15 -9.93 10.78
C TYR A 72 7.42 -11.17 10.27
N LYS A 73 6.11 -11.23 10.49
CA LYS A 73 5.28 -12.39 10.15
C LYS A 73 5.03 -12.42 8.64
N VAL A 74 5.39 -13.53 8.01
CA VAL A 74 5.19 -13.77 6.59
C VAL A 74 4.43 -15.08 6.38
N GLY A 75 3.57 -15.11 5.37
CA GLY A 75 2.83 -16.30 4.95
C GLY A 75 2.98 -16.55 3.45
N LEU A 76 2.32 -17.59 2.95
CA LEU A 76 2.32 -17.97 1.53
C LEU A 76 1.86 -16.83 0.62
N HIS A 77 0.87 -16.05 1.05
CA HIS A 77 0.41 -14.88 0.30
C HIS A 77 1.52 -13.85 0.10
N PHE A 78 2.22 -13.47 1.18
CA PHE A 78 3.36 -12.55 1.11
C PHE A 78 4.46 -13.09 0.18
N GLN A 79 4.80 -14.37 0.29
CA GLN A 79 5.83 -14.98 -0.57
C GLN A 79 5.44 -14.93 -2.05
N ALA A 80 4.16 -15.20 -2.38
CA ALA A 80 3.66 -15.11 -3.74
C ALA A 80 3.71 -13.67 -4.29
N VAL A 81 3.31 -12.68 -3.48
CA VAL A 81 3.37 -11.25 -3.84
C VAL A 81 4.80 -10.76 -3.99
N ASP A 82 5.70 -11.14 -3.08
CA ASP A 82 7.11 -10.78 -3.11
C ASP A 82 7.79 -11.33 -4.38
N ALA A 83 7.59 -12.61 -4.69
CA ALA A 83 8.09 -13.23 -5.90
C ALA A 83 7.50 -12.60 -7.18
N ARG A 84 6.18 -12.38 -7.21
CA ARG A 84 5.48 -11.74 -8.35
C ARG A 84 6.02 -10.35 -8.63
N SER A 85 6.07 -9.49 -7.61
CA SER A 85 6.49 -8.08 -7.73
C SER A 85 7.95 -7.96 -8.16
N LEU A 86 8.82 -8.85 -7.68
CA LEU A 86 10.21 -8.90 -8.07
C LEU A 86 10.38 -9.35 -9.53
N LEU A 87 9.62 -10.38 -9.96
CA LEU A 87 9.61 -10.84 -11.35
C LEU A 87 9.07 -9.77 -12.32
N GLN A 88 8.02 -9.04 -11.93
CA GLN A 88 7.49 -7.90 -12.70
C GLN A 88 8.54 -6.80 -12.83
N THR A 89 9.26 -6.48 -11.74
CA THR A 89 10.34 -5.50 -11.74
C THR A 89 11.48 -5.91 -12.67
N LEU A 90 11.91 -7.17 -12.59
CA LEU A 90 12.90 -7.76 -13.50
C LEU A 90 12.46 -7.70 -14.96
N MET A 91 11.22 -8.11 -15.24
CA MET A 91 10.67 -8.12 -16.59
C MET A 91 10.67 -6.72 -17.20
N LEU A 92 10.15 -5.73 -16.49
CA LEU A 92 10.10 -4.37 -17.02
C LEU A 92 11.50 -3.76 -17.12
N HIS A 93 12.37 -3.99 -16.14
CA HIS A 93 13.77 -3.57 -16.19
C HIS A 93 14.46 -4.09 -17.47
N ASN A 94 14.36 -5.39 -17.75
CA ASN A 94 14.95 -5.99 -18.94
C ASN A 94 14.33 -5.47 -20.24
N PHE A 95 13.00 -5.28 -20.26
CA PHE A 95 12.29 -4.73 -21.41
C PHE A 95 12.76 -3.31 -21.76
N LEU A 96 12.90 -2.45 -20.74
CA LEU A 96 13.40 -1.09 -20.90
C LEU A 96 14.86 -1.06 -21.33
N GLN A 97 15.72 -1.88 -20.70
CA GLN A 97 17.13 -2.00 -21.08
C GLN A 97 17.31 -2.43 -22.54
N ALA A 98 16.49 -3.37 -23.03
CA ALA A 98 16.49 -3.79 -24.44
C ALA A 98 16.13 -2.66 -25.41
N LYS A 99 15.44 -1.61 -24.93
CA LYS A 99 15.12 -0.38 -25.68
C LYS A 99 16.12 0.76 -25.43
N GLY A 100 17.19 0.51 -24.66
CA GLY A 100 18.17 1.54 -24.29
C GLY A 100 17.67 2.52 -23.24
N MET A 101 16.60 2.18 -22.52
CA MET A 101 16.02 2.98 -21.45
C MET A 101 16.48 2.46 -20.09
N ASP A 102 16.60 3.38 -19.12
CA ASP A 102 17.08 3.08 -17.78
C ASP A 102 16.03 3.48 -16.75
N LEU A 103 15.61 2.52 -15.93
CA LEU A 103 14.57 2.72 -14.93
C LEU A 103 15.00 3.72 -13.83
N GLU A 104 16.29 3.80 -13.49
CA GLU A 104 16.78 4.82 -12.56
C GLU A 104 16.65 6.23 -13.15
N LYS A 105 16.75 6.39 -14.47
CA LYS A 105 16.51 7.68 -15.14
C LYS A 105 15.04 8.07 -15.14
N VAL A 106 14.13 7.10 -15.22
CA VAL A 106 12.69 7.36 -15.06
C VAL A 106 12.39 7.86 -13.65
N ILE A 107 13.03 7.29 -12.64
CA ILE A 107 12.93 7.76 -11.24
C ILE A 107 13.53 9.16 -11.10
N SER A 108 14.69 9.43 -11.70
CA SER A 108 15.29 10.77 -11.72
C SER A 108 14.39 11.81 -12.37
N TRP A 109 13.81 11.49 -13.53
CA TRP A 109 12.81 12.32 -14.21
C TRP A 109 11.63 12.67 -13.31
N PHE A 110 11.12 11.71 -12.51
CA PHE A 110 10.04 11.99 -11.57
C PHE A 110 10.43 13.13 -10.60
N PHE A 111 11.60 13.03 -9.96
CA PHE A 111 12.02 14.00 -8.95
C PHE A 111 12.47 15.35 -9.53
N GLU A 112 13.12 15.35 -10.69
CA GLU A 112 13.81 16.54 -11.20
C GLU A 112 13.02 17.30 -12.27
N GLU A 113 12.15 16.62 -13.02
CA GLU A 113 11.35 17.21 -14.10
C GLU A 113 9.87 17.22 -13.73
N TYR A 114 9.26 16.05 -13.49
CA TYR A 114 7.82 15.93 -13.26
C TYR A 114 7.32 16.75 -12.06
N LEU A 115 8.01 16.68 -10.91
CA LEU A 115 7.63 17.47 -9.73
C LEU A 115 7.66 18.99 -9.99
N VAL A 116 8.61 19.44 -10.82
CA VAL A 116 8.75 20.85 -11.18
C VAL A 116 7.65 21.26 -12.16
N GLU A 117 7.45 20.47 -13.22
CA GLU A 117 6.53 20.78 -14.31
C GLU A 117 5.07 20.73 -13.87
N GLU A 118 4.67 19.71 -13.09
CA GLU A 118 3.27 19.51 -12.69
C GLU A 118 2.89 20.25 -11.41
N PHE A 119 3.83 20.41 -10.47
CA PHE A 119 3.52 20.95 -9.14
C PHE A 119 4.32 22.20 -8.77
N GLY A 120 5.29 22.63 -9.59
CA GLY A 120 6.19 23.72 -9.24
C GLY A 120 7.13 23.40 -8.07
N ILE A 121 7.23 22.13 -7.67
CA ILE A 121 8.05 21.68 -6.55
C ILE A 121 9.48 21.52 -7.05
N THR A 122 10.38 22.35 -6.54
CA THR A 122 11.78 22.41 -6.99
C THR A 122 12.74 21.78 -5.99
N LYS A 123 14.01 21.65 -6.41
CA LYS A 123 15.17 21.26 -5.60
C LYS A 123 15.24 19.80 -5.19
N PHE A 124 14.25 18.96 -5.52
CA PHE A 124 14.40 17.51 -5.43
C PHE A 124 15.51 17.02 -6.37
N THR A 125 16.26 16.01 -5.95
CA THR A 125 17.33 15.39 -6.75
C THR A 125 17.38 13.91 -6.49
N PHE A 126 17.55 13.15 -7.58
CA PHE A 126 17.82 11.72 -7.55
C PHE A 126 18.81 11.43 -8.67
N THR A 127 20.01 10.98 -8.30
CA THR A 127 21.07 10.74 -9.27
C THR A 127 21.05 9.27 -9.69
N PRO A 128 20.85 8.92 -10.98
CA PRO A 128 20.97 7.54 -11.44
C PRO A 128 22.39 7.00 -11.30
N SER A 129 22.51 5.69 -11.05
CA SER A 129 23.79 4.98 -11.11
C SER A 129 24.40 5.04 -12.52
N GLY A 130 25.73 4.94 -12.60
CA GLY A 130 26.42 4.83 -13.88
C GLY A 130 26.03 3.55 -14.65
N LYS A 131 25.94 3.64 -15.99
CA LYS A 131 25.48 2.54 -16.85
C LYS A 131 26.31 1.26 -16.69
N ASP A 132 27.63 1.41 -16.73
CA ASP A 132 28.61 0.31 -16.76
C ASP A 132 29.23 0.02 -15.37
N VAL A 133 28.48 0.34 -14.32
CA VAL A 133 28.90 0.17 -12.92
C VAL A 133 28.46 -1.22 -12.41
N PRO A 134 29.30 -1.96 -11.65
CA PRO A 134 28.91 -3.24 -11.07
C PRO A 134 27.68 -3.15 -10.15
N TYR A 135 26.87 -4.20 -10.08
CA TYR A 135 25.64 -4.17 -9.27
C TYR A 135 25.88 -3.90 -7.78
N LEU A 136 27.00 -4.36 -7.21
CA LEU A 136 27.38 -3.99 -5.83
C LEU A 136 27.41 -2.47 -5.63
N GLN A 137 27.97 -1.73 -6.59
CA GLN A 137 28.05 -0.27 -6.54
C GLN A 137 26.69 0.36 -6.83
N LYS A 138 25.90 -0.19 -7.79
CA LYS A 138 24.53 0.27 -8.05
C LYS A 138 23.62 0.13 -6.83
N VAL A 139 23.71 -0.98 -6.08
CA VAL A 139 22.92 -1.19 -4.86
C VAL A 139 23.27 -0.17 -3.79
N ARG A 140 24.57 0.05 -3.53
CA ARG A 140 25.02 1.04 -2.55
C ARG A 140 24.55 2.45 -2.91
N HIS A 141 24.66 2.80 -4.18
CA HIS A 141 24.21 4.08 -4.72
C HIS A 141 22.69 4.24 -4.59
N LEU A 142 21.92 3.27 -5.08
CA LEU A 142 20.47 3.32 -5.06
C LEU A 142 19.89 3.37 -3.64
N PHE A 143 20.48 2.66 -2.67
CA PHE A 143 20.08 2.80 -1.26
C PHE A 143 20.35 4.20 -0.71
N ALA A 144 21.49 4.81 -1.05
CA ALA A 144 21.80 6.18 -0.64
C ALA A 144 20.83 7.19 -1.27
N GLU A 145 20.53 7.06 -2.56
CA GLU A 145 19.59 7.95 -3.26
C GLU A 145 18.14 7.77 -2.77
N MET A 146 17.70 6.54 -2.51
CA MET A 146 16.39 6.25 -1.93
C MET A 146 16.22 6.92 -0.55
N GLU A 147 17.26 6.92 0.28
CA GLU A 147 17.25 7.64 1.55
C GLU A 147 17.28 9.15 1.38
N SER A 148 18.08 9.62 0.42
CA SER A 148 18.15 11.04 0.08
C SER A 148 16.77 11.57 -0.27
N VAL A 149 16.03 10.93 -1.18
CA VAL A 149 14.69 11.39 -1.58
C VAL A 149 13.66 11.24 -0.47
N ALA A 150 13.77 10.22 0.39
CA ALA A 150 12.91 10.07 1.56
C ALA A 150 13.10 11.22 2.57
N ASN A 151 14.34 11.64 2.82
CA ASN A 151 14.64 12.80 3.67
C ASN A 151 14.22 14.12 3.01
N GLN A 152 14.46 14.27 1.70
CA GLN A 152 14.02 15.43 0.94
C GLN A 152 12.50 15.60 1.04
N PHE A 153 11.74 14.51 0.83
CA PHE A 153 10.29 14.53 0.98
C PHE A 153 9.86 14.86 2.42
N GLY A 154 10.50 14.25 3.43
CA GLY A 154 10.16 14.53 4.83
C GLY A 154 10.31 16.01 5.19
N LEU A 155 11.42 16.64 4.80
CA LEU A 155 11.63 18.08 5.02
C LEU A 155 10.66 18.94 4.24
N TYR A 156 10.37 18.57 2.99
CA TYR A 156 9.36 19.25 2.19
C TYR A 156 7.98 19.20 2.87
N ALA A 157 7.58 18.03 3.39
CA ALA A 157 6.30 17.86 4.06
C ALA A 157 6.21 18.61 5.41
N GLU A 158 7.32 18.83 6.11
CA GLU A 158 7.36 19.60 7.36
C GLU A 158 7.36 21.11 7.13
N ASN A 159 8.10 21.58 6.12
CA ASN A 159 8.40 23.01 5.95
C ASN A 159 7.63 23.67 4.79
N GLY A 160 7.01 22.89 3.90
CA GLY A 160 6.38 23.36 2.67
C GLY A 160 7.38 23.75 1.57
N GLU A 161 8.67 23.80 1.87
CA GLU A 161 9.74 24.01 0.92
C GLU A 161 10.95 23.14 1.25
N LEU A 162 11.73 22.81 0.23
CA LEU A 162 12.97 22.06 0.40
C LEU A 162 14.14 23.01 0.66
N ASP A 163 14.55 23.12 1.92
CA ASP A 163 15.78 23.80 2.31
C ASP A 163 16.96 22.82 2.30
N ARG A 164 17.91 23.05 1.39
CA ARG A 164 19.11 22.22 1.24
C ARG A 164 20.12 22.41 2.36
N GLU A 165 20.10 23.55 3.04
CA GLU A 165 20.96 23.78 4.20
C GLU A 165 20.52 22.87 5.36
N LEU A 166 19.21 22.75 5.60
CA LEU A 166 18.65 21.83 6.59
C LEU A 166 18.95 20.35 6.26
N LEU A 167 18.88 19.95 4.98
CA LEU A 167 19.26 18.61 4.54
C LEU A 167 20.70 18.24 4.93
N SER A 168 21.63 19.18 4.79
CA SER A 168 23.05 18.96 5.10
C SER A 168 23.34 18.81 6.60
N MET A 169 22.44 19.30 7.45
CA MET A 169 22.54 19.21 8.91
C MET A 169 21.92 17.92 9.47
N GLY A 170 21.00 17.30 8.73
CA GLY A 170 20.32 16.07 9.09
C GLY A 170 21.19 14.82 8.84
N SER A 171 21.92 14.37 9.85
CA SER A 171 22.71 13.11 9.78
C SER A 171 21.95 11.87 10.25
N ALA A 172 20.64 12.01 10.54
CA ALA A 172 19.84 10.93 11.08
C ALA A 172 19.42 9.93 9.99
N GLN A 173 19.53 8.65 10.32
CA GLN A 173 19.02 7.56 9.51
C GLN A 173 17.52 7.74 9.22
N VAL A 174 17.11 7.57 7.95
CA VAL A 174 15.70 7.63 7.55
C VAL A 174 14.88 6.63 8.37
N GLN A 175 13.89 7.14 9.09
CA GLN A 175 12.88 6.32 9.75
C GLN A 175 11.65 6.26 8.85
N PHE A 176 11.58 5.28 7.94
CA PHE A 176 10.51 5.17 6.93
C PHE A 176 9.10 5.27 7.53
N LYS A 177 8.88 4.71 8.72
CA LYS A 177 7.62 4.79 9.48
C LYS A 177 7.22 6.22 9.92
N LYS A 178 8.18 7.14 9.98
CA LYS A 178 8.00 8.48 10.53
C LYS A 178 8.13 9.57 9.48
N ILE A 179 8.33 9.22 8.21
CA ILE A 179 8.29 10.21 7.14
C ILE A 179 6.90 10.86 7.18
N PRO A 180 6.81 12.18 7.40
CA PRO A 180 5.54 12.88 7.48
C PRO A 180 4.84 12.87 6.14
N SER A 181 3.51 12.97 6.17
CA SER A 181 2.68 13.22 5.00
C SER A 181 2.30 14.71 4.97
N LEU A 182 2.12 15.25 3.76
CA LEU A 182 1.50 16.55 3.49
C LEU A 182 0.03 16.58 3.96
N LEU A 183 -0.59 15.42 4.09
CA LEU A 183 -2.00 15.25 4.41
C LEU A 183 -2.19 14.94 5.91
N LYS A 184 -2.89 15.84 6.61
CA LYS A 184 -3.30 15.57 7.99
C LYS A 184 -4.30 14.43 8.04
N GLY A 185 -4.06 13.49 8.95
CA GLY A 185 -4.92 12.34 9.18
C GLY A 185 -5.06 11.41 7.98
N LYS A 186 -4.03 11.30 7.14
CA LYS A 186 -4.04 10.50 5.90
C LYS A 186 -4.55 9.08 6.10
N TYR A 187 -4.03 8.38 7.10
CA TYR A 187 -4.39 6.98 7.33
C TYR A 187 -5.24 6.80 8.57
N VAL A 188 -6.27 5.98 8.42
CA VAL A 188 -7.18 5.53 9.48
C VAL A 188 -6.75 4.15 9.93
N TYR A 189 -6.69 3.92 11.24
CA TYR A 189 -6.40 2.63 11.85
C TYR A 189 -7.50 2.27 12.83
N ALA A 190 -7.85 0.99 12.91
CA ALA A 190 -8.68 0.48 14.01
C ALA A 190 -7.89 0.59 15.34
N THR A 191 -8.58 0.95 16.42
CA THR A 191 -7.99 0.93 17.76
C THR A 191 -8.12 -0.45 18.40
N GLU A 192 -7.52 -0.63 19.58
CA GLU A 192 -7.68 -1.84 20.40
C GLU A 192 -9.07 -1.93 21.08
N ASN A 193 -10.04 -1.10 20.65
CA ASN A 193 -11.40 -1.16 21.16
C ASN A 193 -12.04 -2.53 20.84
N SER A 194 -12.55 -3.20 21.88
CA SER A 194 -13.09 -4.56 21.76
C SER A 194 -14.32 -4.65 20.87
N GLU A 195 -15.15 -3.60 20.79
CA GLU A 195 -16.32 -3.57 19.91
C GLU A 195 -15.88 -3.45 18.45
N ALA A 196 -14.94 -2.54 18.15
CA ALA A 196 -14.39 -2.40 16.81
C ALA A 196 -13.73 -3.71 16.33
N ALA A 197 -12.93 -4.34 17.19
CA ALA A 197 -12.33 -5.64 16.92
C ALA A 197 -13.38 -6.73 16.70
N ARG A 198 -14.45 -6.77 17.52
CA ARG A 198 -15.54 -7.73 17.35
C ARG A 198 -16.25 -7.53 16.01
N VAL A 199 -16.55 -6.30 15.62
CA VAL A 199 -17.16 -5.98 14.32
C VAL A 199 -16.32 -6.52 13.16
N LEU A 200 -15.03 -6.18 13.12
CA LEU A 200 -14.15 -6.62 12.04
C LEU A 200 -14.05 -8.14 11.97
N ASN A 201 -13.92 -8.81 13.11
CA ASN A 201 -13.87 -10.27 13.17
C ASN A 201 -15.18 -10.94 12.73
N LEU A 202 -16.33 -10.43 13.18
CA LEU A 202 -17.63 -10.97 12.77
C LEU A 202 -17.86 -10.85 11.27
N LEU A 203 -17.44 -9.73 10.66
CA LEU A 203 -17.67 -9.47 9.25
C LEU A 203 -16.71 -10.25 8.33
N PHE A 204 -15.42 -10.32 8.67
CA PHE A 204 -14.39 -10.70 7.70
C PHE A 204 -13.48 -11.85 8.12
N SER A 205 -13.53 -12.27 9.39
CA SER A 205 -12.68 -13.40 9.80
C SER A 205 -13.17 -14.69 9.16
N ASP A 206 -12.20 -15.44 8.63
CA ASP A 206 -12.30 -16.85 8.25
C ASP A 206 -12.70 -17.79 9.41
N GLN A 207 -12.77 -17.28 10.64
CA GLN A 207 -13.24 -17.97 11.83
C GLN A 207 -14.52 -17.35 12.41
N SER A 208 -15.18 -16.45 11.67
CA SER A 208 -16.44 -15.86 12.08
C SER A 208 -17.53 -16.93 12.20
N PRO A 209 -18.31 -16.95 13.30
CA PRO A 209 -19.45 -17.85 13.40
C PRO A 209 -20.52 -17.53 12.34
N LEU A 210 -20.47 -16.34 11.71
CA LEU A 210 -21.47 -15.89 10.74
C LEU A 210 -21.17 -16.31 9.29
N LEU A 211 -20.05 -16.97 8.99
CA LEU A 211 -19.72 -17.38 7.62
C LEU A 211 -20.44 -18.67 7.16
N TYR A 212 -21.01 -19.45 8.09
CA TYR A 212 -21.68 -20.72 7.80
C TYR A 212 -23.00 -20.85 8.58
N ILE A 213 -24.10 -21.09 7.87
CA ILE A 213 -25.39 -21.45 8.44
C ILE A 213 -25.69 -22.94 8.20
N ASN A 214 -25.51 -23.39 6.96
CA ASN A 214 -25.63 -24.78 6.53
C ASN A 214 -24.92 -24.99 5.17
N GLU A 215 -24.88 -26.22 4.66
CA GLU A 215 -24.23 -26.57 3.38
C GLU A 215 -24.64 -25.69 2.17
N GLY A 216 -25.89 -25.21 2.15
CA GLY A 216 -26.41 -24.36 1.08
C GLY A 216 -26.27 -22.86 1.35
N LEU A 217 -25.87 -22.46 2.56
CA LEU A 217 -25.77 -21.08 3.02
C LEU A 217 -24.44 -20.88 3.78
N GLN A 218 -23.38 -20.70 3.01
CA GLN A 218 -22.02 -20.41 3.49
C GLN A 218 -21.31 -19.45 2.53
N GLY A 219 -20.30 -18.75 3.01
CA GLY A 219 -19.47 -17.85 2.21
C GLY A 219 -18.03 -17.80 2.71
N ASP A 220 -17.14 -17.21 1.92
CA ASP A 220 -15.73 -17.01 2.30
C ASP A 220 -15.60 -16.14 3.55
N ASP A 221 -16.53 -15.20 3.74
CA ASP A 221 -16.74 -14.45 4.95
C ASP A 221 -18.24 -14.14 5.16
N ALA A 222 -18.58 -13.54 6.31
CA ALA A 222 -19.96 -13.22 6.65
C ALA A 222 -20.57 -12.17 5.70
N VAL A 223 -19.74 -11.30 5.13
CA VAL A 223 -20.17 -10.27 4.19
C VAL A 223 -20.57 -10.88 2.85
N ALA A 224 -19.78 -11.79 2.31
CA ALA A 224 -20.11 -12.56 1.12
C ALA A 224 -21.44 -13.31 1.33
N LEU A 225 -21.58 -14.03 2.46
CA LEU A 225 -22.81 -14.73 2.80
C LEU A 225 -24.03 -13.80 2.81
N LEU A 226 -23.94 -12.65 3.47
CA LEU A 226 -25.03 -11.68 3.62
C LEU A 226 -25.36 -10.91 2.33
N LEU A 227 -24.39 -10.70 1.43
CA LEU A 227 -24.61 -9.99 0.17
C LEU A 227 -25.18 -10.91 -0.91
N GLU A 228 -24.78 -12.18 -0.91
CA GLU A 228 -25.18 -13.15 -1.93
C GLU A 228 -26.52 -13.82 -1.62
N ASN A 229 -26.96 -13.78 -0.36
CA ASN A 229 -28.17 -14.46 0.10
C ASN A 229 -29.13 -13.49 0.78
N ARG A 230 -30.43 -13.74 0.60
CA ARG A 230 -31.48 -13.03 1.32
C ARG A 230 -31.81 -13.80 2.60
N LEU A 231 -31.23 -13.35 3.71
CA LEU A 231 -31.32 -14.04 5.00
C LEU A 231 -32.24 -13.28 5.95
N ALA A 232 -33.30 -13.93 6.42
CA ALA A 232 -34.09 -13.47 7.53
C ALA A 232 -33.32 -13.68 8.84
N ARG A 233 -33.67 -12.90 9.88
CA ARG A 233 -33.06 -13.07 11.21
C ARG A 233 -33.27 -14.49 11.77
N GLU A 234 -34.35 -15.15 11.38
CA GLU A 234 -34.73 -16.49 11.81
C GLU A 234 -33.92 -17.61 11.12
N ASP A 235 -33.25 -17.30 10.01
CA ASP A 235 -32.38 -18.26 9.30
C ASP A 235 -31.08 -18.53 10.07
N PHE A 236 -30.69 -17.61 10.96
CA PHE A 236 -29.51 -17.74 11.80
C PHE A 236 -29.76 -18.66 13.00
N HIS A 237 -28.74 -19.45 13.35
CA HIS A 237 -28.80 -20.28 14.55
C HIS A 237 -28.88 -19.42 15.81
N ARG A 238 -29.50 -19.96 16.88
CA ARG A 238 -29.67 -19.25 18.16
C ARG A 238 -28.37 -18.65 18.72
N TYR A 239 -27.22 -19.28 18.49
CA TYR A 239 -25.93 -18.77 18.92
C TYR A 239 -25.38 -17.63 18.04
N GLN A 240 -25.77 -17.55 16.76
CA GLN A 240 -25.40 -16.48 15.81
C GLN A 240 -26.28 -15.25 15.97
N VAL A 241 -27.53 -15.42 16.39
CA VAL A 241 -28.51 -14.32 16.53
C VAL A 241 -27.98 -13.19 17.41
N GLY A 242 -27.26 -13.49 18.49
CA GLY A 242 -26.67 -12.47 19.36
C GLY A 242 -25.56 -11.64 18.69
N ASP A 243 -24.85 -12.20 17.72
CA ASP A 243 -23.86 -11.48 16.92
C ASP A 243 -24.53 -10.61 15.85
N ILE A 244 -25.61 -11.09 15.23
CA ILE A 244 -26.44 -10.31 14.30
C ILE A 244 -27.08 -9.11 15.02
N ASP A 245 -27.69 -9.35 16.19
CA ASP A 245 -28.29 -8.27 16.98
C ASP A 245 -27.24 -7.23 17.39
N PHE A 246 -26.04 -7.67 17.79
CA PHE A 246 -24.94 -6.76 18.08
C PHE A 246 -24.57 -5.89 16.87
N LEU A 247 -24.47 -6.46 15.67
CA LEU A 247 -24.18 -5.69 14.45
C LEU A 247 -25.32 -4.73 14.08
N ILE A 248 -26.58 -5.09 14.37
CA ILE A 248 -27.74 -4.20 14.21
C ILE A 248 -27.69 -3.04 15.21
N ASP A 249 -27.42 -3.33 16.48
CA ASP A 249 -27.32 -2.32 17.55
C ASP A 249 -26.21 -1.30 17.27
N GLN A 250 -25.13 -1.74 16.63
CA GLN A 250 -24.03 -0.87 16.20
C GLN A 250 -24.31 -0.09 14.91
N GLY A 251 -25.46 -0.33 14.28
CA GLY A 251 -25.88 0.34 13.04
C GLY A 251 -25.13 -0.11 11.79
N ILE A 252 -24.53 -1.30 11.82
CA ILE A 252 -23.77 -1.89 10.71
C ILE A 252 -24.70 -2.71 9.83
N LEU A 253 -25.53 -3.51 10.48
CA LEU A 253 -26.65 -4.20 9.85
C LEU A 253 -27.96 -3.51 10.21
N LYS A 254 -29.00 -3.81 9.45
CA LYS A 254 -30.38 -3.47 9.77
C LYS A 254 -31.27 -4.66 9.41
N ASN A 255 -32.38 -4.76 10.12
CA ASN A 255 -33.47 -5.64 9.73
C ASN A 255 -34.55 -4.76 9.07
N ASP A 256 -34.80 -4.98 7.78
CA ASP A 256 -35.80 -4.21 7.02
C ASP A 256 -37.24 -4.72 7.20
N GLY A 257 -37.42 -5.73 8.06
CA GLY A 257 -38.68 -6.39 8.35
C GLY A 257 -38.77 -7.79 7.75
N GLU A 258 -38.02 -8.08 6.69
CA GLU A 258 -37.97 -9.39 6.03
C GLU A 258 -36.55 -9.96 6.05
N TYR A 259 -35.54 -9.13 5.78
CA TYR A 259 -34.14 -9.56 5.65
C TYR A 259 -33.17 -8.71 6.48
N VAL A 260 -32.07 -9.35 6.88
CA VAL A 260 -30.92 -8.70 7.48
C VAL A 260 -30.03 -8.19 6.35
N THR A 261 -29.83 -6.87 6.29
CA THR A 261 -29.05 -6.21 5.23
C THR A 261 -28.04 -5.23 5.82
N PHE A 262 -27.04 -4.82 5.04
CA PHE A 262 -26.12 -3.76 5.46
C PHE A 262 -26.85 -2.41 5.54
N ALA A 263 -26.57 -1.66 6.61
CA ALA A 263 -27.14 -0.33 6.78
C ALA A 263 -26.60 0.65 5.72
N ASP A 264 -25.29 0.60 5.48
CA ASP A 264 -24.56 1.44 4.54
C ASP A 264 -23.35 0.70 3.95
N LEU A 265 -23.26 0.62 2.62
CA LEU A 265 -22.16 -0.06 1.92
C LEU A 265 -20.83 0.72 1.96
N GLY A 266 -20.89 2.05 2.08
CA GLY A 266 -19.71 2.89 2.29
C GLY A 266 -19.04 2.57 3.62
N GLN A 267 -19.82 2.38 4.68
CA GLN A 267 -19.29 1.93 5.97
C GLN A 267 -18.59 0.57 5.86
N LEU A 268 -19.19 -0.37 5.11
CA LEU A 268 -18.61 -1.69 4.87
C LEU A 268 -17.26 -1.62 4.13
N VAL A 269 -17.11 -0.73 3.14
CA VAL A 269 -15.84 -0.51 2.44
C VAL A 269 -14.74 -0.04 3.40
N VAL A 270 -15.06 0.89 4.32
CA VAL A 270 -14.11 1.37 5.33
C VAL A 270 -13.66 0.22 6.24
N PHE A 271 -14.60 -0.56 6.76
CA PHE A 271 -14.27 -1.73 7.59
C PHE A 271 -13.44 -2.75 6.83
N ARG A 272 -13.76 -2.99 5.54
CA ARG A 272 -13.00 -3.92 4.68
C ARG A 272 -11.55 -3.49 4.59
N SER A 273 -11.26 -2.22 4.30
CA SER A 273 -9.88 -1.70 4.24
C SER A 273 -9.16 -1.83 5.58
N LEU A 274 -9.80 -1.48 6.69
CA LEU A 274 -9.20 -1.62 8.02
C LEU A 274 -8.84 -3.07 8.36
N TYR A 275 -9.61 -4.03 7.86
CA TYR A 275 -9.32 -5.45 8.05
C TYR A 275 -8.25 -5.96 7.08
N SER A 276 -8.38 -5.70 5.78
CA SER A 276 -7.53 -6.30 4.75
C SER A 276 -6.13 -5.72 4.71
N THR A 277 -5.98 -4.42 4.96
CA THR A 277 -4.73 -3.66 4.78
C THR A 277 -4.24 -3.00 6.07
N ASP A 278 -4.81 -3.39 7.22
CA ASP A 278 -4.61 -2.80 8.57
C ASP A 278 -4.93 -1.28 8.68
N ALA A 279 -5.26 -0.63 7.55
CA ALA A 279 -5.45 0.80 7.43
C ALA A 279 -6.34 1.15 6.22
N ALA A 280 -6.95 2.32 6.25
CA ALA A 280 -7.63 2.95 5.11
C ALA A 280 -7.02 4.33 4.82
N ASN A 281 -6.99 4.76 3.55
CA ASN A 281 -6.54 6.11 3.18
C ASN A 281 -7.74 7.06 3.17
N TYR A 282 -7.83 7.92 4.18
CA TYR A 282 -8.94 8.84 4.42
C TYR A 282 -9.23 9.78 3.23
N HIS A 283 -8.18 10.21 2.52
CA HIS A 283 -8.32 11.18 1.43
C HIS A 283 -8.81 10.56 0.12
N HIS A 284 -8.68 9.23 -0.04
CA HIS A 284 -9.29 8.48 -1.15
C HIS A 284 -10.73 8.01 -0.86
N LEU A 285 -11.22 8.20 0.35
CA LEU A 285 -12.60 7.89 0.70
C LEU A 285 -13.56 8.97 0.15
N SER A 286 -14.72 8.55 -0.30
CA SER A 286 -15.85 9.45 -0.59
C SER A 286 -16.33 10.19 0.67
N ASP A 287 -17.07 11.29 0.51
CA ASP A 287 -17.60 12.06 1.63
C ASP A 287 -18.46 11.23 2.60
N SER A 288 -19.28 10.31 2.07
CA SER A 288 -20.07 9.39 2.90
C SER A 288 -19.18 8.46 3.72
N GLN A 289 -18.16 7.87 3.09
CA GLN A 289 -17.20 7.00 3.78
C GLN A 289 -16.37 7.77 4.82
N ARG A 290 -15.99 9.01 4.54
CA ARG A 290 -15.31 9.90 5.51
C ARG A 290 -16.18 10.18 6.73
N ALA A 291 -17.48 10.44 6.54
CA ALA A 291 -18.41 10.63 7.64
C ALA A 291 -18.48 9.40 8.55
N HIS A 292 -18.49 8.19 7.97
CA HIS A 292 -18.41 6.94 8.75
C HIS A 292 -17.10 6.85 9.55
N VAL A 293 -15.97 7.18 8.94
CA VAL A 293 -14.69 7.24 9.66
C VAL A 293 -14.73 8.22 10.82
N ASP A 294 -15.26 9.43 10.61
CA ASP A 294 -15.32 10.44 11.66
C ASP A 294 -16.21 9.98 12.84
N VAL A 295 -17.31 9.26 12.57
CA VAL A 295 -18.12 8.59 13.61
C VAL A 295 -17.31 7.51 14.34
N MET A 296 -16.55 6.68 13.62
CA MET A 296 -15.68 5.67 14.23
C MET A 296 -14.61 6.31 15.13
N VAL A 297 -14.01 7.42 14.70
CA VAL A 297 -13.04 8.18 15.50
C VAL A 297 -13.71 8.76 16.76
N ALA A 298 -14.91 9.33 16.63
CA ALA A 298 -15.67 9.86 17.76
C ALA A 298 -16.06 8.77 18.78
N LYS A 299 -16.36 7.55 18.32
CA LYS A 299 -16.60 6.36 19.15
C LYS A 299 -15.31 5.77 19.77
N GLY A 300 -14.12 6.27 19.39
CA GLY A 300 -12.84 5.70 19.79
C GLY A 300 -12.52 4.35 19.14
N TRP A 301 -13.23 3.98 18.06
CA TRP A 301 -13.01 2.75 17.29
C TRP A 301 -11.87 2.90 16.28
N ALA A 302 -11.56 4.13 15.88
CA ALA A 302 -10.49 4.42 14.93
C ALA A 302 -9.64 5.63 15.37
N VAL A 303 -8.41 5.68 14.86
CA VAL A 303 -7.50 6.81 15.01
C VAL A 303 -6.88 7.17 13.66
N ARG A 304 -6.61 8.46 13.44
CA ARG A 304 -5.94 8.95 12.23
C ARG A 304 -4.47 9.27 12.48
N ARG A 305 -3.60 9.04 11.50
CA ARG A 305 -2.17 9.42 11.50
C ARG A 305 -1.76 10.06 10.18
N SER A 306 -0.68 10.84 10.22
CA SER A 306 -0.21 11.69 9.10
C SER A 306 1.21 11.32 8.68
N SER A 307 1.47 10.03 8.43
CA SER A 307 2.74 9.56 7.86
C SER A 307 2.58 9.26 6.37
N LEU A 308 3.67 9.36 5.60
CA LEU A 308 3.69 9.04 4.16
C LEU A 308 3.28 7.57 3.91
N LEU A 309 3.85 6.67 4.71
CA LEU A 309 3.59 5.24 4.68
C LEU A 309 2.67 4.83 5.83
N THR A 310 1.87 3.79 5.63
CA THR A 310 1.15 3.16 6.74
C THR A 310 2.11 2.46 7.70
N ALA A 311 1.62 2.04 8.88
CA ALA A 311 2.42 1.24 9.80
C ALA A 311 2.96 -0.05 9.15
N SER A 312 2.09 -0.81 8.48
CA SER A 312 2.45 -2.07 7.80
C SER A 312 3.38 -1.83 6.60
N GLU A 313 3.18 -0.75 5.84
CA GLU A 313 4.11 -0.34 4.77
C GLU A 313 5.49 0.03 5.36
N GLY A 314 5.55 0.83 6.41
CA GLY A 314 6.81 1.17 7.07
C GLY A 314 7.50 -0.03 7.71
N ASP A 315 6.74 -1.02 8.19
CA ASP A 315 7.28 -2.31 8.65
C ASP A 315 7.88 -3.13 7.51
N TYR A 316 7.20 -3.17 6.36
CA TYR A 316 7.73 -3.79 5.15
C TYR A 316 9.07 -3.17 4.71
N PHE A 317 9.17 -1.83 4.67
CA PHE A 317 10.44 -1.17 4.37
C PHE A 317 11.53 -1.50 5.40
N ASN A 318 11.19 -1.50 6.69
CA ASN A 318 12.14 -1.86 7.74
C ASN A 318 12.59 -3.31 7.62
N PHE A 319 11.71 -4.25 7.32
CA PHE A 319 12.04 -5.66 7.12
C PHE A 319 13.12 -5.86 6.04
N PHE A 320 13.02 -5.15 4.90
CA PHE A 320 14.03 -5.24 3.83
C PHE A 320 15.32 -4.48 4.15
N LEU A 321 15.21 -3.25 4.66
CA LEU A 321 16.35 -2.33 4.70
C LEU A 321 17.11 -2.36 6.04
N ASN A 322 16.40 -2.51 7.15
CA ASN A 322 16.90 -2.23 8.49
C ASN A 322 16.80 -3.46 9.41
N ARG A 323 17.48 -3.43 10.55
CA ARG A 323 17.27 -4.38 11.67
C ARG A 323 16.28 -3.87 12.72
N VAL A 324 15.60 -2.77 12.43
CA VAL A 324 14.73 -2.10 13.39
C VAL A 324 13.39 -2.82 13.43
N GLY A 325 13.01 -3.30 14.62
CA GLY A 325 11.70 -3.92 14.87
C GLY A 325 11.65 -5.42 14.62
N PHE A 326 12.51 -5.97 13.75
CA PHE A 326 12.44 -7.37 13.33
C PHE A 326 13.78 -8.13 13.43
N SER A 327 13.79 -9.27 14.14
CA SER A 327 14.96 -10.14 14.27
C SER A 327 15.28 -10.92 12.99
N ASN A 328 14.27 -11.14 12.13
CA ASN A 328 14.40 -11.80 10.83
C ASN A 328 14.49 -10.81 9.64
N GLY A 329 14.70 -9.51 9.90
CA GLY A 329 14.89 -8.52 8.84
C GLY A 329 16.13 -8.81 7.99
N LEU A 330 16.00 -8.63 6.66
CA LEU A 330 17.07 -8.87 5.69
C LEU A 330 18.23 -7.90 5.85
N ASN A 331 17.97 -6.72 6.45
CA ASN A 331 19.01 -5.76 6.83
C ASN A 331 19.87 -5.31 5.64
N LEU A 332 19.30 -5.28 4.43
CA LEU A 332 20.07 -5.12 3.19
C LEU A 332 20.89 -3.83 3.21
N ARG A 333 20.27 -2.69 3.56
CA ARG A 333 20.94 -1.40 3.60
C ARG A 333 22.09 -1.39 4.60
N ASN A 334 21.87 -1.84 5.84
CA ASN A 334 22.94 -1.90 6.84
C ASN A 334 24.08 -2.85 6.40
N SER A 335 23.76 -3.98 5.80
CA SER A 335 24.77 -4.93 5.33
C SER A 335 25.59 -4.35 4.17
N TYR A 336 24.98 -3.60 3.23
CA TYR A 336 25.68 -2.98 2.09
C TYR A 336 26.49 -1.74 2.50
N LEU A 337 26.03 -1.00 3.52
CA LEU A 337 26.75 0.14 4.10
C LEU A 337 27.94 -0.27 4.97
N HIS A 338 27.82 -1.38 5.72
CA HIS A 338 28.88 -1.85 6.63
C HIS A 338 29.78 -2.95 6.05
N GLY A 339 29.62 -3.30 4.77
CA GLY A 339 30.49 -4.25 4.07
C GLY A 339 30.37 -5.70 4.54
N LEU A 340 29.25 -6.08 5.15
CA LEU A 340 28.97 -7.41 5.68
C LEU A 340 28.43 -8.38 4.60
N GLN A 341 28.57 -8.04 3.32
CA GLN A 341 28.07 -8.84 2.21
C GLN A 341 29.04 -9.98 1.86
N GLU A 342 28.52 -11.06 1.30
CA GLU A 342 29.33 -12.16 0.77
C GLU A 342 30.20 -11.63 -0.38
N ASN A 343 31.49 -11.39 -0.11
CA ASN A 343 32.44 -10.79 -1.06
C ASN A 343 33.09 -11.84 -1.98
N GLY A 344 32.33 -12.82 -2.46
CA GLY A 344 32.84 -13.80 -3.41
C GLY A 344 32.88 -13.21 -4.81
N ASP A 345 34.02 -13.31 -5.51
CA ASP A 345 34.26 -12.89 -6.91
C ASP A 345 33.37 -13.60 -7.97
N GLY A 346 32.22 -14.17 -7.58
CA GLY A 346 31.27 -14.87 -8.43
C GLY A 346 29.79 -14.63 -8.09
N ASP A 347 29.45 -13.62 -7.28
CA ASP A 347 28.10 -13.41 -6.73
C ASP A 347 27.31 -12.22 -7.33
N ASP A 348 27.55 -11.90 -8.61
CA ASP A 348 26.79 -10.87 -9.34
C ASP A 348 25.26 -11.09 -9.29
N GLY A 349 24.83 -12.35 -9.14
CA GLY A 349 23.42 -12.73 -9.00
C GLY A 349 22.76 -12.17 -7.73
N VAL A 350 23.41 -12.24 -6.57
CA VAL A 350 22.87 -11.69 -5.32
C VAL A 350 22.83 -10.16 -5.34
N HIS A 351 23.86 -9.52 -5.88
CA HIS A 351 23.88 -8.07 -6.05
C HIS A 351 22.80 -7.60 -7.01
N PHE A 352 22.61 -8.30 -8.14
CA PHE A 352 21.54 -8.00 -9.08
C PHE A 352 20.16 -8.19 -8.45
N ASN A 353 19.95 -9.29 -7.71
CA ASN A 353 18.70 -9.52 -7.00
C ASN A 353 18.42 -8.41 -5.97
N THR A 354 19.43 -7.99 -5.21
CA THR A 354 19.30 -6.88 -4.26
C THR A 354 18.98 -5.57 -4.97
N TYR A 355 19.60 -5.33 -6.13
CA TYR A 355 19.33 -4.15 -6.95
C TYR A 355 17.86 -4.09 -7.40
N LEU A 356 17.26 -5.22 -7.80
CA LEU A 356 15.84 -5.30 -8.13
C LEU A 356 14.94 -5.02 -6.92
N ILE A 357 15.30 -5.53 -5.73
CA ILE A 357 14.59 -5.20 -4.48
C ILE A 357 14.67 -3.70 -4.21
N ALA A 358 15.84 -3.09 -4.33
CA ALA A 358 16.04 -1.66 -4.13
C ALA A 358 15.23 -0.82 -5.13
N LEU A 359 15.20 -1.21 -6.41
CA LEU A 359 14.35 -0.57 -7.43
C LEU A 359 12.87 -0.65 -7.06
N ARG A 360 12.37 -1.84 -6.69
CA ARG A 360 10.98 -2.05 -6.28
C ARG A 360 10.60 -1.15 -5.11
N LEU A 361 11.44 -1.06 -4.08
CA LEU A 361 11.21 -0.21 -2.91
C LEU A 361 11.24 1.28 -3.28
N THR A 362 12.17 1.69 -4.14
CA THR A 362 12.27 3.09 -4.60
C THR A 362 11.04 3.49 -5.40
N ILE A 363 10.56 2.63 -6.29
CA ILE A 363 9.32 2.84 -7.06
C ILE A 363 8.10 2.91 -6.14
N ALA A 364 8.02 2.03 -5.14
CA ALA A 364 6.96 2.10 -4.13
C ALA A 364 6.97 3.46 -3.42
N LEU A 365 8.14 4.01 -3.05
CA LEU A 365 8.22 5.36 -2.48
C LEU A 365 7.77 6.43 -3.46
N VAL A 366 8.19 6.37 -4.73
CA VAL A 366 7.76 7.32 -5.77
C VAL A 366 6.23 7.34 -5.89
N ILE A 367 5.58 6.18 -5.95
CA ILE A 367 4.11 6.07 -6.00
C ILE A 367 3.48 6.73 -4.76
N LYS A 368 4.02 6.46 -3.57
CA LYS A 368 3.47 7.00 -2.31
C LYS A 368 3.67 8.51 -2.18
N MET A 369 4.82 9.04 -2.60
CA MET A 369 5.10 10.49 -2.61
C MET A 369 4.23 11.21 -3.63
N ASN A 370 4.09 10.64 -4.83
CA ASN A 370 3.23 11.20 -5.86
C ASN A 370 1.77 11.29 -5.41
N ASP A 371 1.23 10.21 -4.83
CA ASP A 371 -0.11 10.17 -4.25
C ASP A 371 -0.32 11.27 -3.21
N ASP A 372 0.63 11.42 -2.29
CA ASP A 372 0.58 12.42 -1.23
C ASP A 372 0.52 13.85 -1.79
N ILE A 373 1.36 14.14 -2.78
CA ILE A 373 1.43 15.45 -3.44
C ILE A 373 0.13 15.71 -4.21
N CYS A 374 -0.32 14.79 -5.08
CA CYS A 374 -1.54 14.92 -5.86
C CYS A 374 -2.77 15.24 -4.99
N LEU A 375 -2.94 14.49 -3.89
CA LEU A 375 -4.04 14.69 -2.95
C LEU A 375 -3.93 16.02 -2.20
N SER A 376 -2.72 16.44 -1.82
CA SER A 376 -2.50 17.72 -1.14
C SER A 376 -2.91 18.91 -2.02
N MET A 377 -2.50 18.90 -3.29
CA MET A 377 -2.83 19.94 -4.28
C MET A 377 -4.34 19.99 -4.58
N SER A 378 -5.00 18.83 -4.62
CA SER A 378 -6.46 18.75 -4.79
C SER A 378 -7.23 19.33 -3.59
N THR A 379 -6.69 19.17 -2.39
CA THR A 379 -7.28 19.71 -1.15
C THR A 379 -7.12 21.22 -1.07
N GLU A 380 -5.98 21.76 -1.52
CA GLU A 380 -5.75 23.21 -1.58
C GLU A 380 -6.66 23.89 -2.61
N ALA A 381 -6.83 23.28 -3.79
CA ALA A 381 -7.72 23.81 -4.84
C ALA A 381 -9.19 23.88 -4.38
N THR A 382 -9.66 22.90 -3.60
CA THR A 382 -11.02 22.89 -3.05
C THR A 382 -11.19 23.87 -1.89
N GLY A 383 -10.16 24.03 -1.04
CA GLY A 383 -10.15 25.02 0.06
C GLY A 383 -10.03 26.48 -0.40
N GLY A 384 -9.44 26.74 -1.58
CA GLY A 384 -9.28 28.08 -2.16
C GLY A 384 -10.52 28.66 -2.85
N SER A 385 -11.58 27.86 -3.07
CA SER A 385 -12.80 28.28 -3.78
C SER A 385 -13.89 28.89 -2.88
N GLY A 386 -13.60 29.13 -1.60
CA GLY A 386 -14.52 29.73 -0.62
C GLY A 386 -14.62 31.26 -0.67
N GLY A 387 -14.28 31.91 -1.78
CA GLY A 387 -14.36 33.36 -1.95
C GLY A 387 -14.67 33.73 -3.41
N GLU A 388 -15.70 34.54 -3.58
CA GLU A 388 -16.19 35.13 -4.84
C GLU A 388 -17.03 34.22 -5.75
N THR A 389 -18.32 34.17 -5.40
CA THR A 389 -19.40 34.06 -6.39
C THR A 389 -19.34 35.25 -7.34
N VAL A 390 -18.86 35.04 -8.57
CA VAL A 390 -19.23 35.87 -9.72
C VAL A 390 -19.81 34.96 -10.78
N GLY A 391 -21.13 34.96 -10.87
CA GLY A 391 -21.87 34.25 -11.90
C GLY A 391 -21.58 34.82 -13.29
N TYR A 392 -21.43 33.94 -14.26
CA TYR A 392 -21.70 34.25 -15.65
C TYR A 392 -22.73 33.26 -16.17
N GLY A 393 -23.88 33.82 -16.56
CA GLY A 393 -24.99 33.10 -17.13
C GLY A 393 -24.84 32.84 -18.63
N ALA A 394 -25.62 31.87 -19.06
CA ALA A 394 -26.32 31.72 -20.34
C ALA A 394 -25.56 32.02 -21.65
N GLY A 395 -25.53 31.00 -22.51
CA GLY A 395 -25.26 31.12 -23.93
C GLY A 395 -25.54 29.81 -24.67
N ASP A 396 -26.83 29.52 -24.91
CA ASP A 396 -27.28 28.58 -25.94
C ASP A 396 -26.68 28.96 -27.30
N SER A 397 -26.25 27.97 -28.09
CA SER A 397 -26.65 27.85 -29.50
C SER A 397 -26.01 26.63 -30.19
N HIS A 398 -26.92 25.73 -30.60
CA HIS A 398 -26.88 24.75 -31.69
C HIS A 398 -26.01 23.49 -31.61
#